data_AF-A0A2D8LQ87-F1
#
_entry.id   AF-A0A2D8LQ87-F1
#
_cell.length_a   1.000
_cell.length_b   1.000
_cell.length_c   1.000
_cell.angle_alpha   90.00
_cell.angle_beta   90.00
_cell.angle_gamma   90.00
#
_symmetry.space_group_name_H-M   'P 1'
#
loop_
_entity.id
_entity.type
_entity.pdbx_description
1 polymer ?
#
loop_
_entity_poly.entity_id
_entity_poly.type
_entity_poly.pdbx_seq_one_letter_code
_entity_poly.pdbx_strand_id
1 'polypeptide(L)'
;MPRRPHDRCRVCRRGDRPRRNPRRRSLRRNDDRALRGAGRPAIHRAARIPCRLARAGGARGTTLGVSITLSEAESRRVVSRYGVPVSPFVTGTSTAEVLAAVETDASVTFPVVAKLCGRAIAHKTERGLVRLRIADNDALAAACDELLSKAVPDDGEVEVLVSTMVDGNRELIAGLNDDPQFGMTVMVGIGGILAEAIRDVSFRLAPITEVDAAEMLDDLATQRLFGEFRGEPEADRAAIVEALVALARVGVEEPGLRSADLNPLILVDGKPIAVDALLEIEEDDDA
;
A
#
# COMPACT_ATOMS: atom_id res chain seq x y z
N MET A 1 21.16 6.77 84.83
CA MET A 1 20.88 8.22 84.71
C MET A 1 20.16 8.49 83.37
N PRO A 2 19.34 9.55 83.26
CA PRO A 2 18.35 9.75 82.19
C PRO A 2 18.81 10.82 81.15
N ARG A 3 18.08 11.24 80.10
CA ARG A 3 16.66 11.09 79.67
C ARG A 3 16.63 10.66 78.17
N ARG A 4 15.58 10.15 77.49
CA ARG A 4 14.09 10.18 77.59
C ARG A 4 13.43 11.55 77.20
N PRO A 5 12.18 11.58 76.69
CA PRO A 5 11.77 11.37 75.29
C PRO A 5 10.65 12.39 74.88
N HIS A 6 9.49 11.91 74.38
CA HIS A 6 8.18 12.60 74.23
C HIS A 6 7.99 13.47 72.96
N ASP A 7 6.83 13.51 72.27
CA ASP A 7 5.43 13.13 72.61
C ASP A 7 4.65 12.73 71.32
N ARG A 8 3.73 11.74 71.21
CA ARG A 8 2.36 11.52 71.78
C ARG A 8 1.48 12.79 71.76
N CYS A 9 0.28 12.84 71.15
CA CYS A 9 -0.97 12.24 71.62
C CYS A 9 -2.11 12.70 70.66
N ARG A 10 -3.00 11.83 70.13
CA ARG A 10 -4.35 11.44 70.63
C ARG A 10 -5.58 12.22 70.03
N VAL A 11 -6.59 11.44 69.57
CA VAL A 11 -8.04 11.54 69.95
C VAL A 11 -8.88 12.68 69.30
N CYS A 12 -10.15 12.57 68.87
CA CYS A 12 -11.22 11.53 68.92
C CYS A 12 -12.20 11.69 67.71
N ARG A 13 -12.67 10.62 67.05
CA ARG A 13 -14.04 10.01 67.07
C ARG A 13 -15.28 10.80 66.53
N ARG A 14 -15.97 10.14 65.58
CA ARG A 14 -17.46 10.03 65.31
C ARG A 14 -18.16 11.33 64.84
N GLY A 15 -18.92 11.33 63.74
CA GLY A 15 -20.30 10.79 63.57
C GLY A 15 -21.29 11.99 63.60
N ASP A 16 -22.35 12.16 62.80
CA ASP A 16 -23.13 11.30 61.90
C ASP A 16 -23.74 12.12 60.71
N ARG A 17 -24.38 11.44 59.74
CA ARG A 17 -25.28 12.03 58.71
C ARG A 17 -26.71 12.25 59.29
N PRO A 18 -27.79 12.62 58.53
CA PRO A 18 -27.97 13.43 57.30
C PRO A 18 -29.07 14.52 57.46
N ARG A 19 -29.41 15.30 56.39
CA ARG A 19 -30.80 15.48 55.87
C ARG A 19 -30.88 16.40 54.61
N ARG A 20 -32.09 16.51 54.01
CA ARG A 20 -32.38 16.85 52.60
C ARG A 20 -33.24 18.13 52.42
N ASN A 21 -32.90 18.95 51.38
CA ASN A 21 -33.83 19.66 50.44
C ASN A 21 -34.74 20.80 51.01
N PRO A 22 -35.58 21.53 50.22
CA PRO A 22 -35.51 22.08 48.83
C PRO A 22 -35.84 23.63 48.74
N ARG A 23 -35.99 24.15 47.50
CA ARG A 23 -36.77 25.37 47.04
C ARG A 23 -35.92 26.65 46.76
N ARG A 24 -36.19 27.51 45.75
CA ARG A 24 -37.26 27.58 44.70
C ARG A 24 -36.91 28.52 43.51
N ARG A 25 -37.34 28.14 42.29
CA ARG A 25 -37.94 28.93 41.14
C ARG A 25 -37.44 30.34 40.75
N SER A 26 -37.16 30.50 39.44
CA SER A 26 -38.02 31.21 38.44
C SER A 26 -37.47 31.01 37.00
N LEU A 27 -38.13 30.31 36.07
CA LEU A 27 -39.22 30.79 35.18
C LEU A 27 -38.87 31.96 34.23
N ARG A 28 -38.75 31.66 32.93
CA ARG A 28 -39.51 32.30 31.83
C ARG A 28 -39.52 31.38 30.58
N ARG A 29 -40.55 31.54 29.74
CA ARG A 29 -40.82 30.81 28.49
C ARG A 29 -40.67 31.76 27.28
N ASN A 30 -40.47 31.17 26.10
CA ASN A 30 -41.26 31.31 24.85
C ASN A 30 -40.33 30.78 23.73
N ASP A 31 -40.65 29.71 23.01
CA ASP A 31 -41.76 29.45 22.07
C ASP A 31 -41.54 30.04 20.66
N ASP A 32 -41.81 29.15 19.69
CA ASP A 32 -42.14 29.33 18.26
C ASP A 32 -41.08 29.32 17.11
N ARG A 33 -41.23 28.26 16.31
CA ARG A 33 -41.32 28.19 14.82
C ARG A 33 -40.12 28.49 13.91
N ALA A 34 -39.64 27.38 13.35
CA ALA A 34 -39.65 27.06 11.91
C ALA A 34 -38.72 27.80 10.93
N LEU A 35 -37.74 27.06 10.43
CA LEU A 35 -37.30 27.15 9.03
C LEU A 35 -37.28 25.75 8.39
N ARG A 36 -37.46 25.72 7.07
CA ARG A 36 -37.60 24.52 6.24
C ARG A 36 -36.33 24.29 5.43
N GLY A 37 -36.05 23.02 5.12
CA GLY A 37 -35.41 22.61 3.86
C GLY A 37 -33.90 22.78 3.73
N ALA A 38 -33.20 21.66 3.80
CA ALA A 38 -32.00 21.39 3.00
C ALA A 38 -32.05 19.90 2.61
N GLY A 39 -31.51 19.55 1.44
CA GLY A 39 -31.78 18.27 0.78
C GLY A 39 -31.20 17.05 1.52
N ARG A 40 -31.89 15.91 1.40
CA ARG A 40 -31.25 14.60 1.56
C ARG A 40 -30.25 14.43 0.41
N PRO A 41 -28.95 14.15 0.65
CA PRO A 41 -28.09 13.71 -0.43
C PRO A 41 -28.62 12.40 -0.99
N ALA A 42 -28.63 12.27 -2.32
CA ALA A 42 -29.08 11.06 -2.98
C ALA A 42 -28.10 9.93 -2.67
N ILE A 43 -28.55 8.92 -1.93
CA ILE A 43 -27.88 7.63 -1.84
C ILE A 43 -27.90 7.00 -3.23
N HIS A 44 -26.82 7.22 -3.99
CA HIS A 44 -26.60 6.54 -5.25
C HIS A 44 -26.56 5.03 -4.97
N ARG A 45 -27.53 4.31 -5.55
CA ARG A 45 -27.57 2.85 -5.48
C ARG A 45 -26.26 2.31 -6.06
N ALA A 46 -25.44 1.70 -5.21
CA ALA A 46 -24.25 0.97 -5.65
C ALA A 46 -24.65 -0.03 -6.74
N ALA A 47 -24.10 0.16 -7.94
CA ALA A 47 -24.22 -0.82 -9.00
C ALA A 47 -23.49 -2.09 -8.54
N ARG A 48 -24.17 -3.23 -8.58
CA ARG A 48 -23.55 -4.52 -8.24
C ARG A 48 -22.59 -4.91 -9.36
N ILE A 49 -21.30 -4.64 -9.15
CA ILE A 49 -20.22 -5.15 -10.00
C ILE A 49 -19.37 -6.12 -9.15
N PRO A 50 -19.20 -7.39 -9.56
CA PRO A 50 -18.33 -8.33 -8.87
C PRO A 50 -16.86 -8.04 -9.15
N CYS A 51 -15.99 -8.19 -8.16
CA CYS A 51 -14.53 -8.14 -8.35
C CYS A 51 -14.02 -9.39 -9.06
N ARG A 52 -14.19 -9.39 -10.38
CA ARG A 52 -13.34 -10.12 -11.33
C ARG A 52 -13.08 -9.18 -12.50
N LEU A 53 -11.83 -9.05 -12.93
CA LEU A 53 -11.54 -8.66 -14.30
C LEU A 53 -12.15 -9.73 -15.22
N ALA A 54 -13.38 -9.52 -15.64
CA ALA A 54 -14.10 -10.40 -16.54
C ALA A 54 -13.96 -9.85 -17.96
N ARG A 55 -13.16 -10.53 -18.80
CA ARG A 55 -12.99 -10.23 -20.23
C ARG A 55 -14.34 -9.98 -20.90
N ALA A 56 -14.60 -8.74 -21.29
CA ALA A 56 -15.75 -8.35 -22.09
C ALA A 56 -15.35 -8.31 -23.57
N GLY A 57 -15.49 -9.43 -24.27
CA GLY A 57 -15.31 -9.47 -25.72
C GLY A 57 -16.43 -8.71 -26.43
N GLY A 58 -16.10 -7.58 -27.08
CA GLY A 58 -17.04 -6.75 -27.82
C GLY A 58 -16.36 -6.10 -29.03
N ALA A 59 -16.62 -6.63 -30.23
CA ALA A 59 -15.79 -6.37 -31.40
C ALA A 59 -15.88 -4.93 -31.97
N ARG A 60 -14.71 -4.28 -32.09
CA ARG A 60 -14.28 -3.55 -33.28
C ARG A 60 -12.81 -3.90 -33.53
N GLY A 61 -12.41 -4.03 -34.79
CA GLY A 61 -11.08 -4.52 -35.15
C GLY A 61 -9.98 -3.49 -34.88
N THR A 62 -9.26 -3.67 -33.78
CA THR A 62 -7.83 -3.32 -33.65
C THR A 62 -7.02 -4.61 -33.74
N THR A 63 -5.82 -4.54 -34.31
CA THR A 63 -4.84 -5.61 -34.16
C THR A 63 -4.59 -5.77 -32.66
N LEU A 64 -4.93 -6.93 -32.10
CA LEU A 64 -4.58 -7.24 -30.71
C LEU A 64 -3.10 -7.59 -30.71
N GLY A 65 -2.26 -6.61 -30.36
CA GLY A 65 -0.86 -6.87 -30.04
C GLY A 65 -0.78 -7.93 -28.94
N VAL A 66 0.25 -8.76 -28.98
CA VAL A 66 0.48 -9.75 -27.92
C VAL A 66 0.89 -8.97 -26.67
N SER A 67 0.14 -9.09 -25.57
CA SER A 67 0.53 -8.47 -24.30
C SER A 67 1.49 -9.39 -23.56
N ILE A 68 2.69 -8.89 -23.20
CA ILE A 68 3.66 -9.60 -22.37
C ILE A 68 3.72 -9.02 -20.95
N THR A 69 3.88 -9.90 -19.97
CA THR A 69 4.10 -9.53 -18.58
C THR A 69 5.60 -9.39 -18.32
N LEU A 70 6.01 -8.26 -17.74
CA LEU A 70 7.38 -8.07 -17.27
C LEU A 70 7.62 -8.81 -15.96
N SER A 71 8.85 -9.29 -15.74
CA SER A 71 9.23 -9.78 -14.41
C SER A 71 9.13 -8.64 -13.38
N GLU A 72 9.01 -8.97 -12.09
CA GLU A 72 9.01 -7.93 -11.03
C GLU A 72 10.26 -7.05 -11.07
N ALA A 73 11.42 -7.63 -11.40
CA ALA A 73 12.67 -6.89 -11.48
C ALA A 73 12.65 -5.85 -12.61
N GLU A 74 12.19 -6.23 -13.80
CA GLU A 74 11.94 -5.31 -14.91
C GLU A 74 10.88 -4.26 -14.56
N SER A 75 9.74 -4.70 -14.02
CA SER A 75 8.63 -3.84 -13.58
C SER A 75 9.09 -2.76 -12.59
N ARG A 76 9.88 -3.13 -11.57
CA ARG A 76 10.44 -2.21 -10.58
C ARG A 76 11.48 -1.27 -11.18
N ARG A 77 12.34 -1.75 -12.10
CA ARG A 77 13.30 -0.90 -12.86
C ARG A 77 12.57 0.18 -13.66
N VAL A 78 11.49 -0.19 -14.35
CA VAL A 78 10.65 0.73 -15.14
C VAL A 78 10.04 1.80 -14.23
N VAL A 79 9.21 1.44 -13.24
CA VAL A 79 8.51 2.46 -12.43
C VAL A 79 9.47 3.35 -11.63
N SER A 80 10.60 2.80 -11.17
CA SER A 80 11.64 3.57 -10.47
C SER A 80 12.27 4.64 -11.35
N ARG A 81 12.42 4.41 -12.67
CA ARG A 81 12.95 5.39 -13.64
C ARG A 81 12.08 6.64 -13.74
N TYR A 82 10.77 6.51 -13.53
CA TYR A 82 9.81 7.63 -13.55
C TYR A 82 9.68 8.34 -12.20
N GLY A 83 10.36 7.85 -11.16
CA GLY A 83 10.36 8.44 -9.81
C GLY A 83 9.42 7.76 -8.82
N VAL A 84 8.81 6.62 -9.16
CA VAL A 84 8.03 5.84 -8.18
C VAL A 84 9.00 5.29 -7.12
N PRO A 85 8.76 5.52 -5.81
CA PRO A 85 9.62 5.00 -4.76
C PRO A 85 9.46 3.48 -4.64
N VAL A 86 10.49 2.73 -5.04
CA VAL A 86 10.59 1.28 -4.84
C VAL A 86 11.56 0.97 -3.70
N SER A 87 11.39 -0.18 -3.02
CA SER A 87 12.41 -0.63 -2.07
C SER A 87 13.72 -0.97 -2.82
N PRO A 88 14.91 -0.77 -2.21
CA PRO A 88 16.18 -1.14 -2.83
C PRO A 88 16.24 -2.63 -3.14
N PHE A 89 16.82 -2.99 -4.29
CA PHE A 89 16.97 -4.39 -4.70
C PHE A 89 18.14 -4.60 -5.66
N VAL A 90 18.66 -5.82 -5.62
CA VAL A 90 19.60 -6.38 -6.60
C VAL A 90 19.03 -7.66 -7.17
N THR A 91 19.60 -8.16 -8.26
CA THR A 91 19.24 -9.45 -8.84
C THR A 91 20.47 -10.25 -9.26
N GLY A 92 20.30 -11.55 -9.48
CA GLY A 92 21.32 -12.42 -10.05
C GLY A 92 20.76 -13.77 -10.50
N THR A 93 21.42 -14.41 -11.46
CA THR A 93 21.03 -15.73 -11.99
C THR A 93 21.66 -16.89 -11.22
N SER A 94 22.68 -16.60 -10.40
CA SER A 94 23.33 -17.55 -9.51
C SER A 94 23.49 -17.00 -8.09
N THR A 95 23.57 -17.89 -7.10
CA THR A 95 23.80 -17.53 -5.69
C THR A 95 25.07 -16.69 -5.50
N ALA A 96 26.12 -16.94 -6.29
CA ALA A 96 27.36 -16.16 -6.25
C ALA A 96 27.18 -14.73 -6.76
N GLU A 97 26.43 -14.53 -7.85
CA GLU A 97 26.08 -13.20 -8.36
C GLU A 97 25.25 -12.40 -7.35
N VAL A 98 24.25 -13.05 -6.74
CA VAL A 98 23.37 -12.40 -5.76
C VAL A 98 24.15 -11.94 -4.53
N LEU A 99 25.02 -12.79 -3.98
CA LEU A 99 25.85 -12.43 -2.82
C LEU A 99 26.81 -11.28 -3.15
N ALA A 100 27.46 -11.33 -4.32
CA ALA A 100 28.34 -10.25 -4.76
C ALA A 100 27.57 -8.93 -4.96
N ALA A 101 26.36 -8.98 -5.53
CA ALA A 101 25.53 -7.80 -5.73
C ALA A 101 25.12 -7.16 -4.40
N VAL A 102 24.67 -7.96 -3.41
CA VAL A 102 24.35 -7.49 -2.06
C VAL A 102 25.58 -6.93 -1.33
N GLU A 103 26.76 -7.52 -1.52
CA GLU A 103 28.01 -6.98 -0.95
C GLU A 103 28.39 -5.62 -1.58
N THR A 104 28.12 -5.41 -2.87
CA THR A 104 28.43 -4.15 -3.56
C THR A 104 27.41 -3.04 -3.35
N ASP A 105 26.13 -3.37 -3.14
CA ASP A 105 25.05 -2.37 -3.00
C ASP A 105 24.65 -2.18 -1.53
N ALA A 106 25.28 -1.20 -0.90
CA ALA A 106 25.02 -0.82 0.49
C ALA A 106 23.58 -0.29 0.76
N SER A 107 22.73 -0.12 -0.25
CA SER A 107 21.30 0.18 -0.07
C SER A 107 20.45 -1.06 0.20
N VAL A 108 20.94 -2.26 -0.16
CA VAL A 108 20.33 -3.54 0.19
C VAL A 108 20.86 -3.97 1.55
N THR A 109 19.98 -4.01 2.56
CA THR A 109 20.38 -4.23 3.96
C THR A 109 19.56 -5.33 4.62
N PHE A 110 20.20 -6.07 5.52
CA PHE A 110 19.56 -7.16 6.26
C PHE A 110 18.63 -6.60 7.37
N PRO A 111 17.47 -7.23 7.62
CA PRO A 111 16.98 -8.45 6.97
C PRO A 111 16.50 -8.20 5.53
N VAL A 112 16.71 -9.18 4.65
CA VAL A 112 16.29 -9.12 3.24
C VAL A 112 15.16 -10.10 2.92
N VAL A 113 14.52 -9.87 1.78
CA VAL A 113 13.57 -10.76 1.11
C VAL A 113 14.22 -11.25 -0.18
N ALA A 114 14.17 -12.56 -0.44
CA ALA A 114 14.54 -13.15 -1.73
C ALA A 114 13.30 -13.70 -2.45
N LYS A 115 13.15 -13.39 -3.73
CA LYS A 115 12.04 -13.83 -4.60
C LYS A 115 12.62 -14.46 -5.87
N LEU A 116 12.10 -15.60 -6.34
CA LEU A 116 12.36 -16.05 -7.71
C LEU A 116 11.47 -15.25 -8.67
N CYS A 117 12.08 -14.67 -9.69
CA CYS A 117 11.44 -13.80 -10.68
C CYS A 117 11.70 -14.33 -12.09
N GLY A 118 10.70 -14.22 -12.96
CA GLY A 118 10.76 -14.55 -14.38
C GLY A 118 9.46 -14.09 -15.03
N ARG A 119 9.44 -13.85 -16.34
CA ARG A 119 8.26 -13.28 -17.03
C ARG A 119 7.02 -14.19 -16.95
N ALA A 120 7.21 -15.51 -16.90
CA ALA A 120 6.12 -16.48 -16.70
C ALA A 120 5.73 -16.69 -15.22
N ILE A 121 6.41 -16.05 -14.26
CA ILE A 121 6.20 -16.26 -12.81
C ILE A 121 5.36 -15.12 -12.19
N ALA A 122 4.06 -15.13 -12.45
CA ALA A 122 3.12 -14.19 -11.81
C ALA A 122 2.82 -14.55 -10.33
N HIS A 123 2.37 -15.77 -10.04
CA HIS A 123 1.88 -16.17 -8.71
C HIS A 123 2.97 -16.83 -7.83
N LYS A 124 3.95 -16.03 -7.39
CA LYS A 124 5.15 -16.48 -6.64
C LYS A 124 4.84 -17.15 -5.31
N THR A 125 3.92 -16.57 -4.54
CA THR A 125 3.61 -17.00 -3.16
C THR A 125 3.03 -18.40 -3.12
N GLU A 126 2.15 -18.75 -4.07
CA GLU A 126 1.48 -20.07 -4.14
C GLU A 126 2.48 -21.21 -4.40
N ARG A 127 3.54 -20.92 -5.16
CA ARG A 127 4.65 -21.86 -5.43
C ARG A 127 5.75 -21.84 -4.37
N GLY A 128 5.61 -21.02 -3.32
CA GLY A 128 6.63 -20.87 -2.28
C GLY A 128 7.94 -20.29 -2.81
N LEU A 129 7.87 -19.39 -3.79
CA LEU A 129 9.02 -18.74 -4.45
C LEU A 129 9.48 -17.44 -3.77
N VAL A 130 9.09 -17.23 -2.50
CA VAL A 130 9.45 -16.06 -1.69
C VAL A 130 10.01 -16.50 -0.34
N ARG A 131 11.18 -16.00 0.05
CA ARG A 131 11.78 -16.15 1.39
C ARG A 131 11.85 -14.78 2.05
N LEU A 132 11.26 -14.68 3.24
CA LEU A 132 11.22 -13.45 4.04
C LEU A 132 12.15 -13.57 5.25
N ARG A 133 12.56 -12.43 5.83
CA ARG A 133 13.35 -12.36 7.08
C ARG A 133 14.67 -13.13 7.01
N ILE A 134 15.34 -13.09 5.86
CA ILE A 134 16.71 -13.58 5.72
C ILE A 134 17.61 -12.64 6.50
N ALA A 135 18.38 -13.14 7.47
CA ALA A 135 19.09 -12.32 8.45
C ALA A 135 20.56 -12.02 8.10
N ASP A 136 21.18 -12.86 7.26
CA ASP A 136 22.61 -12.83 6.95
C ASP A 136 22.91 -13.50 5.60
N ASN A 137 24.18 -13.44 5.18
CA ASN A 137 24.67 -14.00 3.91
C ASN A 137 24.57 -15.52 3.83
N ASP A 138 24.73 -16.26 4.94
CA ASP A 138 24.65 -17.72 4.93
C ASP A 138 23.20 -18.19 4.72
N ALA A 139 22.25 -17.54 5.40
CA ALA A 139 20.83 -17.73 5.18
C ALA A 139 20.40 -17.27 3.77
N LEU A 140 21.01 -16.22 3.22
CA LEU A 140 20.75 -15.77 1.86
C LEU A 140 21.23 -16.78 0.82
N ALA A 141 22.44 -17.32 0.98
CA ALA A 141 22.98 -18.35 0.10
C ALA A 141 22.06 -19.58 0.03
N ALA A 142 21.64 -20.08 1.19
CA ALA A 142 20.71 -21.21 1.29
C ALA A 142 19.34 -20.90 0.67
N ALA A 143 18.84 -19.67 0.82
CA ALA A 143 17.58 -19.23 0.21
C ALA A 143 17.68 -19.14 -1.32
N CYS A 144 18.78 -18.62 -1.87
CA CYS A 144 19.02 -18.55 -3.30
C CYS A 144 19.10 -19.94 -3.95
N ASP A 145 19.88 -20.86 -3.37
CA ASP A 145 19.97 -22.23 -3.85
C ASP A 145 18.61 -22.94 -3.81
N GLU A 146 17.83 -22.76 -2.74
CA GLU A 146 16.49 -23.34 -2.62
C GLU A 146 15.52 -22.74 -3.66
N LEU A 147 15.56 -21.44 -3.91
CA LEU A 147 14.70 -20.77 -4.89
C LEU A 147 15.06 -21.18 -6.33
N LEU A 148 16.34 -21.17 -6.70
CA LEU A 148 16.81 -21.60 -8.02
C LEU A 148 16.47 -23.07 -8.30
N SER A 149 16.53 -23.94 -7.28
CA SER A 149 16.14 -25.36 -7.43
C SER A 149 14.64 -25.60 -7.67
N LYS A 150 13.79 -24.57 -7.51
CA LYS A 150 12.33 -24.63 -7.75
C LYS A 150 11.90 -24.07 -9.12
N ALA A 151 12.86 -23.56 -9.91
CA ALA A 151 12.59 -23.18 -11.28
C ALA A 151 12.20 -24.41 -12.12
N VAL A 152 11.19 -24.26 -12.97
CA VAL A 152 10.76 -25.28 -13.93
C VAL A 152 10.94 -24.77 -15.37
N PRO A 153 11.06 -25.63 -16.39
CA PRO A 153 11.24 -25.18 -17.77
C PRO A 153 10.18 -24.20 -18.27
N ASP A 154 8.94 -24.32 -17.78
CA ASP A 154 7.82 -23.43 -18.11
C ASP A 154 7.98 -22.00 -17.55
N ASP A 155 8.93 -21.77 -16.64
CA ASP A 155 9.23 -20.43 -16.11
C ASP A 155 10.04 -19.56 -17.10
N GLY A 156 10.70 -20.19 -18.07
CA GLY A 156 11.63 -19.54 -18.99
C GLY A 156 12.92 -19.10 -18.30
N GLU A 157 13.42 -17.91 -18.64
CA GLU A 157 14.57 -17.30 -17.96
C GLU A 157 14.15 -16.75 -16.59
N VAL A 158 14.96 -17.03 -15.57
CA VAL A 158 14.69 -16.67 -14.17
C VAL A 158 15.90 -16.04 -13.50
N GLU A 159 15.63 -15.08 -12.61
CA GLU A 159 16.61 -14.46 -11.71
C GLU A 159 16.07 -14.44 -10.27
N VAL A 160 16.97 -14.47 -9.28
CA VAL A 160 16.60 -14.21 -7.88
C VAL A 160 16.69 -12.71 -7.66
N LEU A 161 15.58 -12.08 -7.27
CA LEU A 161 15.54 -10.71 -6.78
C LEU A 161 15.72 -10.71 -5.26
N VAL A 162 16.66 -9.90 -4.76
CA VAL A 162 16.88 -9.67 -3.33
C VAL A 162 16.63 -8.21 -3.02
N SER A 163 15.78 -7.94 -2.03
CA SER A 163 15.38 -6.58 -1.64
C SER A 163 15.41 -6.42 -0.13
N THR A 164 15.76 -5.22 0.35
CA THR A 164 15.65 -4.85 1.78
C THR A 164 14.24 -5.14 2.27
N MET A 165 14.10 -5.83 3.40
CA MET A 165 12.78 -6.12 3.94
C MET A 165 12.14 -4.85 4.50
N VAL A 166 11.01 -4.48 3.92
CA VAL A 166 10.18 -3.37 4.38
C VAL A 166 9.05 -3.92 5.26
N ASP A 167 8.98 -3.47 6.51
CA ASP A 167 7.88 -3.74 7.42
C ASP A 167 7.06 -2.44 7.61
N GLY A 168 5.73 -2.57 7.62
CA GLY A 168 4.78 -1.48 7.92
C GLY A 168 3.38 -2.02 8.25
N ASN A 169 2.57 -1.27 8.99
CA ASN A 169 1.20 -1.66 9.36
C ASN A 169 0.14 -1.04 8.43
N ARG A 170 0.54 -0.19 7.49
CA ARG A 170 -0.32 0.47 6.51
C ARG A 170 0.23 0.22 5.11
N GLU A 171 -0.67 -0.23 4.25
CA GLU A 171 -0.40 -0.54 2.85
C GLU A 171 -1.48 0.15 2.02
N LEU A 172 -1.06 0.70 0.89
CA LEU A 172 -1.93 1.16 -0.18
C LEU A 172 -1.78 0.21 -1.37
N ILE A 173 -2.70 0.31 -2.30
CA ILE A 173 -2.53 -0.18 -3.67
C ILE A 173 -2.58 1.01 -4.60
N ALA A 174 -1.73 1.02 -5.63
CA ALA A 174 -1.76 2.01 -6.69
C ALA A 174 -1.55 1.30 -8.03
N GLY A 175 -2.24 1.74 -9.08
CA GLY A 175 -2.14 1.05 -10.36
C GLY A 175 -2.55 1.89 -11.56
N LEU A 176 -2.24 1.33 -12.72
CA LEU A 176 -2.59 1.82 -14.04
C LEU A 176 -3.33 0.72 -14.80
N ASN A 177 -4.35 1.11 -15.54
CA ASN A 177 -5.02 0.23 -16.49
C ASN A 177 -5.45 1.04 -17.70
N ASP A 178 -5.04 0.60 -18.90
CA ASP A 178 -5.55 1.12 -20.16
C ASP A 178 -6.94 0.55 -20.44
N ASP A 179 -7.98 1.32 -20.13
CA ASP A 179 -9.36 0.90 -20.34
C ASP A 179 -9.79 1.14 -21.81
N PRO A 180 -10.37 0.15 -22.51
CA PRO A 180 -10.76 0.31 -23.92
C PRO A 180 -11.81 1.40 -24.22
N GLN A 181 -12.48 1.95 -23.20
CA GLN A 181 -13.49 3.01 -23.33
C GLN A 181 -12.96 4.37 -22.85
N PHE A 182 -12.11 4.39 -21.83
CA PHE A 182 -11.65 5.62 -21.15
C PHE A 182 -10.16 5.94 -21.35
N GLY A 183 -9.37 4.98 -21.82
CA GLY A 183 -7.91 5.04 -21.90
C GLY A 183 -7.22 4.79 -20.56
N MET A 184 -5.93 5.15 -20.50
CA MET A 184 -5.09 5.00 -19.32
C MET A 184 -5.72 5.64 -18.08
N THR A 185 -6.00 4.84 -17.07
CA THR A 185 -6.65 5.24 -15.83
C THR A 185 -5.76 4.91 -14.63
N VAL A 186 -5.56 5.89 -13.75
CA VAL A 186 -4.83 5.74 -12.48
C VAL A 186 -5.81 5.32 -11.38
N MET A 187 -5.42 4.36 -10.56
CA MET A 187 -6.13 3.90 -9.36
C MET A 187 -5.26 4.15 -8.12
N VAL A 188 -5.89 4.54 -7.02
CA VAL A 188 -5.34 4.40 -5.66
C VAL A 188 -6.37 3.78 -4.73
N GLY A 189 -5.95 3.01 -3.74
CA GLY A 189 -6.84 2.46 -2.72
C GLY A 189 -6.12 1.95 -1.48
N ILE A 190 -6.91 1.50 -0.50
CA ILE A 190 -6.37 0.87 0.72
C ILE A 190 -5.97 -0.58 0.42
N GLY A 191 -4.73 -0.94 0.77
CA GLY A 191 -4.13 -2.25 0.54
C GLY A 191 -4.29 -3.22 1.70
N GLY A 192 -3.45 -4.27 1.68
CA GLY A 192 -3.43 -5.33 2.68
C GLY A 192 -4.67 -6.25 2.67
N ILE A 193 -4.75 -7.13 3.67
CA ILE A 193 -5.72 -8.25 3.74
C ILE A 193 -7.21 -7.84 3.73
N LEU A 194 -7.53 -6.55 3.87
CA LEU A 194 -8.90 -6.04 3.86
C LEU A 194 -9.27 -5.30 2.56
N ALA A 195 -8.34 -5.11 1.63
CA ALA A 195 -8.57 -4.39 0.37
C ALA A 195 -9.79 -4.92 -0.40
N GLU A 196 -9.86 -6.23 -0.62
CA GLU A 196 -10.98 -6.90 -1.31
C GLU A 196 -12.33 -6.76 -0.59
N ALA A 197 -12.31 -6.65 0.74
CA ALA A 197 -13.50 -6.59 1.57
C ALA A 197 -14.06 -5.16 1.65
N ILE A 198 -13.17 -4.17 1.77
CA ILE A 198 -13.53 -2.75 1.94
C ILE A 198 -13.81 -2.12 0.57
N ARG A 199 -12.95 -2.37 -0.44
CA ARG A 199 -13.00 -1.78 -1.79
C ARG A 199 -13.09 -0.26 -1.78
N ASP A 200 -12.26 0.34 -0.93
CA ASP A 200 -12.05 1.78 -0.86
C ASP A 200 -10.95 2.17 -1.86
N VAL A 201 -11.39 2.64 -3.02
CA VAL A 201 -10.56 2.98 -4.20
C VAL A 201 -11.07 4.27 -4.84
N SER A 202 -10.15 5.07 -5.37
CA SER A 202 -10.43 6.24 -6.21
C SER A 202 -9.70 6.12 -7.55
N PHE A 203 -10.29 6.69 -8.59
CA PHE A 203 -9.81 6.64 -9.98
C PHE A 203 -9.76 8.04 -10.60
N ARG A 204 -8.80 8.26 -11.51
CA ARG A 204 -8.72 9.42 -12.43
C ARG A 204 -8.13 8.97 -13.76
N LEU A 205 -8.45 9.68 -14.84
CA LEU A 205 -7.82 9.44 -16.15
C LEU A 205 -6.40 10.04 -16.14
N ALA A 206 -5.43 9.34 -16.72
CA ALA A 206 -4.08 9.85 -16.88
C ALA A 206 -4.00 10.82 -18.09
N PRO A 207 -3.10 11.83 -18.07
CA PRO A 207 -2.25 12.23 -16.96
C PRO A 207 -3.04 12.92 -15.83
N ILE A 208 -2.55 12.79 -14.60
CA ILE A 208 -3.09 13.47 -13.40
C ILE A 208 -2.14 14.57 -12.93
N THR A 209 -2.68 15.62 -12.29
CA THR A 209 -1.89 16.62 -11.56
C THR A 209 -1.74 16.26 -10.08
N GLU A 210 -0.89 16.99 -9.35
CA GLU A 210 -0.81 16.91 -7.89
C GLU A 210 -2.17 17.17 -7.21
N VAL A 211 -3.00 18.05 -7.79
CA VAL A 211 -4.34 18.35 -7.27
C VAL A 211 -5.28 17.16 -7.47
N ASP A 212 -5.29 16.56 -8.66
CA ASP A 212 -6.09 15.37 -8.94
C ASP A 212 -5.69 14.20 -8.03
N ALA A 213 -4.39 14.00 -7.80
CA ALA A 213 -3.86 12.98 -6.90
C ALA A 213 -4.22 13.27 -5.42
N ALA A 214 -4.20 14.52 -4.98
CA ALA A 214 -4.64 14.90 -3.65
C ALA A 214 -6.14 14.66 -3.44
N GLU A 215 -6.97 14.99 -4.45
CA GLU A 215 -8.41 14.68 -4.44
C GLU A 215 -8.68 13.17 -4.47
N MET A 216 -7.90 12.38 -5.22
CA MET A 216 -7.99 10.91 -5.19
C MET A 216 -7.79 10.36 -3.78
N LEU A 217 -6.88 10.94 -3.00
CA LEU A 217 -6.67 10.56 -1.61
C LEU A 217 -7.81 11.03 -0.71
N ASP A 218 -8.43 12.20 -0.96
CA ASP A 218 -9.59 12.69 -0.20
C ASP A 218 -10.89 11.91 -0.48
N ASP A 219 -11.04 11.38 -1.69
CA ASP A 219 -12.18 10.54 -2.10
C ASP A 219 -12.26 9.21 -1.32
N LEU A 220 -11.14 8.74 -0.75
CA LEU A 220 -11.10 7.49 0.03
C LEU A 220 -11.90 7.62 1.32
N ALA A 221 -12.80 6.67 1.58
CA ALA A 221 -13.62 6.64 2.78
C ALA A 221 -12.79 6.45 4.07
N THR A 222 -11.62 5.82 3.98
CA THR A 222 -10.80 5.40 5.12
C THR A 222 -9.76 6.45 5.53
N GLN A 223 -10.13 7.74 5.52
CA GLN A 223 -9.26 8.89 5.87
C GLN A 223 -8.46 8.72 7.17
N ARG A 224 -8.98 7.95 8.14
CA ARG A 224 -8.31 7.68 9.43
C ARG A 224 -7.00 6.87 9.32
N LEU A 225 -6.74 6.19 8.20
CA LEU A 225 -5.46 5.49 8.00
C LEU A 225 -4.32 6.46 7.64
N PHE A 226 -4.63 7.62 7.05
CA PHE A 226 -3.65 8.65 6.76
C PHE A 226 -3.21 9.43 8.00
N GLY A 227 -4.01 9.44 9.09
CA GLY A 227 -3.60 10.01 10.38
C GLY A 227 -2.56 9.16 11.13
N GLU A 228 -2.14 9.61 12.32
CA GLU A 228 -1.36 8.77 13.25
C GLU A 228 -2.09 7.45 13.53
N PHE A 229 -1.41 6.31 13.34
CA PHE A 229 -2.04 4.99 13.44
C PHE A 229 -1.12 3.96 14.08
N ARG A 230 -1.57 3.36 15.19
CA ARG A 230 -0.88 2.26 15.91
C ARG A 230 0.59 2.50 16.29
N GLY A 231 1.00 3.77 16.44
CA GLY A 231 2.37 4.15 16.78
C GLY A 231 3.23 4.54 15.58
N GLU A 232 2.70 4.46 14.36
CA GLU A 232 3.29 5.09 13.19
C GLU A 232 2.83 6.56 13.06
N PRO A 233 3.67 7.44 12.47
CA PRO A 233 3.32 8.84 12.23
C PRO A 233 2.17 9.00 11.22
N GLU A 234 1.70 10.23 11.06
CA GLU A 234 0.82 10.62 9.95
C GLU A 234 1.46 10.24 8.59
N ALA A 235 0.63 9.86 7.63
CA ALA A 235 1.06 9.56 6.28
C ALA A 235 1.54 10.84 5.58
N ASP A 236 2.68 10.76 4.91
CA ASP A 236 3.23 11.85 4.10
C ASP A 236 2.41 11.95 2.81
N ARG A 237 1.29 12.68 2.88
CA ARG A 237 0.36 12.85 1.76
C ARG A 237 1.03 13.49 0.54
N ALA A 238 2.07 14.32 0.74
CA ALA A 238 2.84 14.88 -0.37
C ALA A 238 3.64 13.79 -1.08
N ALA A 239 4.36 12.94 -0.34
CA ALA A 239 5.09 11.81 -0.93
C ALA A 239 4.17 10.79 -1.63
N ILE A 240 2.94 10.60 -1.13
CA ILE A 240 1.92 9.75 -1.80
C ILE A 240 1.44 10.41 -3.10
N VAL A 241 1.17 11.72 -3.09
CA VAL A 241 0.83 12.48 -4.31
C VAL A 241 1.95 12.42 -5.34
N GLU A 242 3.21 12.64 -4.94
CA GLU A 242 4.39 12.51 -5.81
C GLU A 242 4.50 11.11 -6.43
N ALA A 243 4.29 10.05 -5.64
CA ALA A 243 4.30 8.67 -6.13
C ALA A 243 3.17 8.38 -7.13
N LEU A 244 1.97 8.92 -6.92
CA LEU A 244 0.83 8.77 -7.84
C LEU A 244 1.04 9.54 -9.15
N VAL A 245 1.61 10.75 -9.10
CA VAL A 245 1.96 11.53 -10.29
C VAL A 245 3.11 10.85 -11.06
N ALA A 246 4.12 10.32 -10.36
CA ALA A 246 5.19 9.53 -10.97
C ALA A 246 4.64 8.27 -11.64
N LEU A 247 3.71 7.55 -11.00
CA LEU A 247 3.02 6.41 -11.60
C LEU A 247 2.23 6.83 -12.84
N ALA A 248 1.43 7.89 -12.77
CA ALA A 248 0.66 8.39 -13.91
C ALA A 248 1.56 8.76 -15.11
N ARG A 249 2.79 9.22 -14.86
CA ARG A 249 3.79 9.44 -15.91
C ARG A 249 4.27 8.15 -16.56
N VAL A 250 4.43 7.04 -15.83
CA VAL A 250 4.69 5.72 -16.44
C VAL A 250 3.62 5.41 -17.49
N GLY A 251 2.34 5.60 -17.17
CA GLY A 251 1.23 5.34 -18.08
C GLY A 251 1.10 6.24 -19.31
N VAL A 252 1.90 7.30 -19.39
CA VAL A 252 1.92 8.26 -20.53
C VAL A 252 3.25 8.22 -21.28
N GLU A 253 4.35 7.87 -20.61
CA GLU A 253 5.71 7.96 -21.13
C GLU A 253 6.40 6.59 -21.35
N GLU A 254 5.88 5.47 -20.82
CA GLU A 254 6.39 4.12 -21.10
C GLU A 254 5.67 3.52 -22.32
N PRO A 255 6.38 3.18 -23.42
CA PRO A 255 5.76 2.63 -24.63
C PRO A 255 5.02 1.32 -24.38
N GLY A 256 3.88 1.15 -25.05
CA GLY A 256 3.11 -0.10 -25.02
C GLY A 256 2.44 -0.44 -23.69
N LEU A 257 2.56 0.37 -22.62
CA LEU A 257 2.01 0.01 -21.32
C LEU A 257 0.49 -0.21 -21.37
N ARG A 258 0.06 -1.42 -20.98
CA ARG A 258 -1.36 -1.80 -20.82
C ARG A 258 -1.80 -1.76 -19.37
N SER A 259 -0.97 -2.20 -18.43
CA SER A 259 -1.27 -2.15 -17.01
C SER A 259 -0.02 -2.05 -16.13
N ALA A 260 -0.19 -1.53 -14.92
CA ALA A 260 0.79 -1.59 -13.85
C ALA A 260 0.09 -1.77 -12.50
N ASP A 261 0.50 -2.72 -11.67
CA ASP A 261 0.02 -2.89 -10.30
C ASP A 261 1.18 -2.71 -9.30
N LEU A 262 1.05 -1.78 -8.36
CA LEU A 262 1.96 -1.55 -7.24
C LEU A 262 1.28 -2.04 -5.95
N ASN A 263 1.49 -3.31 -5.63
CA ASN A 263 0.76 -4.00 -4.59
C ASN A 263 1.67 -4.97 -3.79
N PRO A 264 2.04 -4.67 -2.54
CA PRO A 264 1.64 -3.48 -1.76
C PRO A 264 2.57 -2.26 -1.94
N LEU A 265 1.99 -1.08 -1.75
CA LEU A 265 2.67 0.20 -1.56
C LEU A 265 2.69 0.50 -0.05
N ILE A 266 3.75 0.09 0.65
CA ILE A 266 3.85 0.14 2.13
C ILE A 266 4.20 1.55 2.60
N LEU A 267 3.57 2.04 3.68
CA LEU A 267 3.94 3.31 4.30
C LEU A 267 5.02 3.11 5.38
N VAL A 268 6.23 3.62 5.15
CA VAL A 268 7.35 3.62 6.11
C VAL A 268 7.62 5.06 6.54
N ASP A 269 7.55 5.33 7.85
CA ASP A 269 7.61 6.70 8.40
C ASP A 269 6.65 7.67 7.68
N GLY A 270 5.49 7.15 7.26
CA GLY A 270 4.45 7.85 6.51
C GLY A 270 4.65 7.87 4.99
N LYS A 271 5.83 7.53 4.46
CA LYS A 271 6.17 7.62 3.03
C LYS A 271 5.90 6.31 2.28
N PRO A 272 5.38 6.36 1.05
CA PRO A 272 5.10 5.17 0.25
C PRO A 272 6.38 4.53 -0.28
N ILE A 273 6.44 3.20 -0.23
CA ILE A 273 7.49 2.37 -0.84
C ILE A 273 6.84 1.14 -1.49
N ALA A 274 7.00 0.99 -2.80
CA ALA A 274 6.55 -0.17 -3.54
C ALA A 274 7.53 -1.33 -3.33
N VAL A 275 7.03 -2.46 -2.82
CA VAL A 275 7.83 -3.68 -2.55
C VAL A 275 7.59 -4.79 -3.57
N ASP A 276 6.59 -4.59 -4.42
CA ASP A 276 6.28 -5.40 -5.60
C ASP A 276 5.77 -4.47 -6.72
N ALA A 277 5.96 -4.89 -7.96
CA ALA A 277 5.41 -4.22 -9.13
C ALA A 277 5.20 -5.25 -10.24
N LEU A 278 4.05 -5.19 -10.91
CA LEU A 278 3.72 -6.04 -12.05
C LEU A 278 3.26 -5.17 -13.21
N LEU A 279 4.00 -5.18 -14.31
CA LEU A 279 3.66 -4.43 -15.53
C LEU A 279 3.30 -5.37 -16.68
N GLU A 280 2.28 -4.98 -17.45
CA GLU A 280 1.95 -5.58 -18.74
C GLU A 280 2.16 -4.54 -19.84
N ILE A 281 2.88 -4.92 -20.90
CA ILE A 281 3.14 -4.09 -22.08
C ILE A 281 2.69 -4.83 -23.35
N GLU A 282 2.36 -4.07 -24.40
CA GLU A 282 2.26 -4.63 -25.74
C GLU A 282 3.65 -5.00 -26.27
N GLU A 283 3.73 -6.15 -26.91
CA GLU A 283 4.82 -6.55 -27.77
C GLU A 283 4.60 -5.87 -29.13
N ASP A 284 5.51 -4.97 -29.51
CA ASP A 284 5.53 -4.39 -30.85
C ASP A 284 5.91 -5.49 -31.86
N ASP A 285 5.08 -5.72 -32.88
CA ASP A 285 5.27 -6.74 -33.95
C ASP A 285 6.51 -6.47 -34.87
N ASP A 286 7.32 -5.45 -34.58
CA ASP A 286 8.44 -4.97 -35.41
C ASP A 286 9.83 -5.37 -34.82
N ALA A 287 10.20 -6.65 -34.94
CA ALA A 287 11.53 -7.19 -34.62
C ALA A 287 12.09 -8.16 -35.69
#